data_AF-A0A2P5VTZ2-F1
#
_entry.id   AF-A0A2P5VTZ2-F1
#
_cell.length_a   1.000
_cell.length_b   1.000
_cell.length_c   1.000
_cell.angle_alpha   90.00
_cell.angle_beta   90.00
_cell.angle_gamma   90.00
#
_symmetry.space_group_name_H-M   'P 1'
#
loop_
_entity.id
_entity.type
_entity.pdbx_description
1 polymer ?
#
loop_
_entity_poly.entity_id
_entity_poly.type
_entity_poly.pdbx_seq_one_letter_code
_entity_poly.pdbx_strand_id
1 'polypeptide(L)'
;MKLLVPEGLENREHVFRDCTVTKETWNHLSVTWPENISHAEFTDWFTWIVLASDAADCKKFLCAIWAIWTARNNWVHERKKQSGKEVAKFTLQYLQEPKDIKQAQESLSVIIKETR
;
A
#
# COMPACT_ATOMS: atom_id res chain seq x y z
N MET A 1 -9.85 -30.86 -6.52
CA MET A 1 -9.54 -29.71 -5.63
C MET A 1 -10.06 -28.45 -6.32
N LYS A 2 -11.31 -28.04 -6.01
CA LYS A 2 -11.94 -26.85 -6.60
C LYS A 2 -11.44 -25.61 -5.86
N LEU A 3 -10.70 -24.75 -6.56
CA LEU A 3 -10.39 -23.40 -6.08
C LEU A 3 -11.71 -22.61 -6.10
N LEU A 4 -12.36 -22.50 -4.93
CA LEU A 4 -13.48 -21.58 -4.73
C LEU A 4 -12.91 -20.16 -4.64
N VAL A 5 -12.74 -19.52 -5.80
CA VAL A 5 -12.78 -18.05 -5.90
C VAL A 5 -14.21 -17.74 -6.36
N PRO A 6 -15.09 -17.19 -5.50
CA PRO A 6 -16.38 -16.73 -5.96
C PRO A 6 -16.18 -15.42 -6.73
N GLU A 7 -16.56 -15.44 -8.01
CA GLU A 7 -16.91 -14.31 -8.87
C GLU A 7 -15.78 -13.34 -9.29
N GLY A 8 -15.39 -13.44 -10.56
CA GLY A 8 -14.52 -12.49 -11.26
C GLY A 8 -13.17 -13.08 -11.65
N LEU A 9 -12.79 -12.92 -12.91
CA LEU A 9 -11.43 -13.18 -13.36
C LEU A 9 -10.51 -12.21 -12.62
N GLU A 10 -9.61 -12.71 -11.77
CA GLU A 10 -8.66 -11.86 -11.06
C GLU A 10 -7.79 -11.10 -12.08
N ASN A 11 -7.98 -9.79 -12.16
CA ASN A 11 -7.22 -8.88 -13.01
C ASN A 11 -6.61 -7.75 -12.16
N ARG A 12 -5.85 -6.84 -12.79
CA ARG A 12 -5.10 -5.80 -12.08
C ARG A 12 -6.04 -4.82 -11.40
N GLU A 13 -7.14 -4.50 -12.06
CA GLU A 13 -8.22 -3.64 -11.59
C GLU A 13 -8.83 -4.21 -10.31
N HIS A 14 -9.16 -5.51 -10.31
CA HIS A 14 -9.64 -6.21 -9.12
C HIS A 14 -8.61 -6.16 -7.99
N VAL A 15 -7.37 -6.58 -8.25
CA VAL A 15 -6.35 -6.68 -7.19
C VAL A 15 -6.05 -5.33 -6.57
N PHE A 16 -5.89 -4.28 -7.38
CA PHE A 16 -5.37 -2.99 -6.91
C PHE A 16 -6.42 -1.93 -6.65
N ARG A 17 -7.67 -2.12 -7.05
CA ARG A 17 -8.73 -1.13 -6.89
C ARG A 17 -10.06 -1.71 -6.43
N ASP A 18 -10.52 -2.78 -7.06
CA ASP A 18 -11.94 -3.15 -6.95
C ASP A 18 -12.24 -4.18 -5.85
N CYS A 19 -11.23 -4.96 -5.43
CA CYS A 19 -11.33 -5.94 -4.36
C CYS A 19 -11.69 -5.27 -3.02
N THR A 20 -12.54 -5.93 -2.23
CA THR A 20 -13.02 -5.44 -0.93
C THR A 20 -11.87 -5.11 0.03
N VAL A 21 -10.87 -5.99 0.13
CA VAL A 21 -9.68 -5.78 0.98
C VAL A 21 -8.91 -4.55 0.52
N THR A 22 -8.80 -4.36 -0.79
CA THR A 22 -8.08 -3.24 -1.39
C THR A 22 -8.82 -1.92 -1.17
N LYS A 23 -10.14 -1.87 -1.37
CA LYS A 23 -10.98 -0.70 -1.05
C LYS A 23 -10.88 -0.32 0.42
N GLU A 24 -10.95 -1.30 1.32
CA GLU A 24 -10.77 -1.08 2.75
C GLU A 24 -9.37 -0.52 3.07
N THR A 25 -8.33 -1.02 2.40
CA THR A 25 -6.95 -0.51 2.52
C THR A 25 -6.86 0.97 2.13
N TRP A 26 -7.41 1.33 0.96
CA TRP A 26 -7.39 2.71 0.47
C TRP A 26 -8.12 3.67 1.41
N ASN A 27 -9.28 3.25 1.94
CA ASN A 27 -10.02 4.02 2.93
C ASN A 27 -9.17 4.30 4.19
N HIS A 28 -8.49 3.28 4.72
CA HIS A 28 -7.62 3.45 5.89
C HIS A 28 -6.38 4.31 5.61
N LEU A 29 -5.90 4.36 4.37
CA LEU A 29 -4.79 5.22 3.95
C LEU A 29 -5.24 6.64 3.55
N SER A 30 -6.55 6.90 3.54
CA SER A 30 -7.14 8.16 3.05
C SER A 30 -6.71 8.49 1.61
N VAL A 31 -6.52 7.47 0.78
CA VAL A 31 -6.25 7.63 -0.66
C VAL A 31 -7.57 7.56 -1.39
N THR A 32 -7.89 8.62 -2.14
CA THR A 32 -9.15 8.75 -2.88
C THR A 32 -8.90 9.30 -4.27
N TRP A 33 -9.87 9.10 -5.17
CA TRP A 33 -9.84 9.63 -6.53
C TRP A 33 -11.28 10.00 -6.96
N PRO A 34 -11.43 10.89 -7.96
CA PRO A 34 -12.74 11.27 -8.51
C PRO A 34 -13.49 10.09 -9.15
N GLU A 35 -14.83 10.19 -9.21
CA GLU A 35 -15.67 9.13 -9.78
C GLU A 35 -15.36 8.81 -11.25
N ASN A 36 -14.98 9.81 -12.05
CA ASN A 36 -14.58 9.60 -13.45
C ASN A 36 -13.26 8.80 -13.59
N ILE A 37 -12.48 8.68 -12.52
CA ILE A 37 -11.25 7.89 -12.45
C ILE A 37 -11.51 6.49 -11.87
N SER A 38 -12.61 6.29 -11.14
CA SER A 38 -13.00 4.99 -10.55
C SER A 38 -13.16 3.88 -11.58
N HIS A 39 -13.57 4.22 -12.80
CA HIS A 39 -13.84 3.28 -13.89
C HIS A 39 -12.78 3.28 -14.99
N ALA A 40 -11.68 4.03 -14.81
CA ALA A 40 -10.61 4.10 -15.79
C ALA A 40 -9.85 2.76 -15.90
N GLU A 41 -9.15 2.54 -17.01
CA GLU A 41 -8.22 1.42 -17.15
C GLU A 41 -7.11 1.51 -16.09
N PHE A 42 -6.54 0.37 -15.67
CA PHE A 42 -5.56 0.36 -14.58
C PHE A 42 -4.40 1.33 -14.80
N THR A 43 -3.85 1.38 -16.02
CA THR A 43 -2.74 2.28 -16.36
C THR A 43 -3.12 3.74 -16.22
N ASP A 44 -4.33 4.11 -16.64
CA ASP A 44 -4.81 5.50 -16.59
C ASP A 44 -5.11 5.90 -15.14
N TRP A 45 -5.77 5.02 -14.37
CA TRP A 45 -6.01 5.21 -12.94
C TRP A 45 -4.69 5.38 -12.16
N PHE A 46 -3.73 4.48 -12.39
CA PHE A 46 -2.43 4.51 -11.71
C PHE A 46 -1.66 5.78 -12.06
N THR A 47 -1.59 6.11 -13.35
CA THR A 47 -0.87 7.30 -13.83
C THR A 47 -1.51 8.58 -13.28
N TRP A 48 -2.85 8.64 -13.25
CA TRP A 48 -3.57 9.77 -12.69
C TRP A 48 -3.20 9.99 -11.22
N ILE A 49 -3.22 8.95 -10.38
CA ILE A 49 -2.86 9.09 -8.96
C ILE A 49 -1.43 9.57 -8.81
N VAL A 50 -0.48 8.98 -9.55
CA VAL A 50 0.94 9.35 -9.48
C VAL A 50 1.18 10.80 -9.89
N LEU A 51 0.51 11.29 -10.94
CA LEU A 51 0.66 12.66 -11.42
C LEU A 51 -0.09 13.70 -10.56
N ALA A 52 -1.19 13.30 -9.92
CA ALA A 52 -1.98 14.17 -9.05
C ALA A 52 -1.42 14.26 -7.62
N SER A 53 -0.54 13.33 -7.21
CA SER A 53 0.01 13.27 -5.85
C SER A 53 1.27 14.10 -5.68
N ASP A 54 1.48 14.64 -4.48
CA ASP A 54 2.81 15.11 -4.09
C ASP A 54 3.77 13.92 -3.85
N ALA A 55 5.03 14.22 -3.55
CA ALA A 55 6.04 13.18 -3.34
C ALA A 55 5.72 12.24 -2.15
N ALA A 56 5.10 12.75 -1.09
CA ALA A 56 4.78 11.96 0.10
C ALA A 56 3.58 11.05 -0.15
N ASP A 57 2.54 11.56 -0.78
CA ASP A 57 1.35 10.80 -1.15
C ASP A 57 1.65 9.80 -2.26
N CYS A 58 2.47 10.16 -3.25
CA CYS A 58 2.93 9.24 -4.29
C CYS A 58 3.72 8.07 -3.68
N LYS A 59 4.63 8.35 -2.74
CA LYS A 59 5.35 7.30 -2.01
C LYS A 59 4.40 6.40 -1.22
N LYS A 60 3.42 6.98 -0.51
CA LYS A 60 2.41 6.23 0.25
C LYS A 60 1.60 5.32 -0.68
N PHE A 61 1.15 5.84 -1.81
CA PHE A 61 0.42 5.09 -2.84
C PHE A 61 1.23 3.92 -3.39
N LEU A 62 2.48 4.16 -3.80
CA LEU A 62 3.35 3.10 -4.33
C LEU A 62 3.66 2.01 -3.29
N CYS A 63 3.90 2.40 -2.03
CA CYS A 63 4.08 1.45 -0.93
C CYS A 63 2.81 0.63 -0.67
N ALA A 64 1.63 1.24 -0.79
CA ALA A 64 0.36 0.54 -0.65
C ALA A 64 0.13 -0.47 -1.78
N ILE A 65 0.41 -0.11 -3.04
CA ILE A 65 0.34 -1.02 -4.19
C ILE A 65 1.20 -2.27 -3.93
N TRP A 66 2.43 -2.08 -3.46
CA TRP A 66 3.31 -3.20 -3.10
C TRP A 66 2.75 -4.02 -1.93
N ALA A 67 2.25 -3.38 -0.87
CA ALA A 67 1.69 -4.07 0.30
C ALA A 67 0.44 -4.89 -0.06
N ILE A 68 -0.44 -4.37 -0.91
CA ILE A 68 -1.62 -5.06 -1.44
C ILE A 68 -1.20 -6.28 -2.24
N TRP A 69 -0.21 -6.14 -3.14
CA TRP A 69 0.32 -7.28 -3.90
C TRP A 69 0.89 -8.37 -2.99
N THR A 70 1.66 -7.98 -1.98
CA THR A 70 2.21 -8.91 -0.98
C THR A 70 1.10 -9.63 -0.22
N ALA A 71 0.07 -8.92 0.26
CA ALA A 71 -1.06 -9.53 0.96
C ALA A 71 -1.83 -10.50 0.06
N ARG A 72 -2.03 -10.16 -1.21
CA ARG A 72 -2.62 -11.07 -2.21
C ARG A 72 -1.77 -12.33 -2.36
N ASN A 73 -0.46 -12.20 -2.52
CA ASN A 73 0.43 -13.35 -2.69
C ASN A 73 0.44 -14.25 -1.45
N ASN A 74 0.44 -13.68 -0.26
CA ASN A 74 0.33 -14.42 1.00
C ASN A 74 -0.97 -15.21 1.07
N TRP A 75 -2.10 -14.64 0.62
CA TRP A 75 -3.35 -15.38 0.52
C TRP A 75 -3.23 -16.56 -0.45
N VAL A 76 -2.72 -16.32 -1.67
CA VAL A 76 -2.69 -17.32 -2.74
C VAL A 76 -1.77 -18.48 -2.41
N HIS A 77 -0.57 -18.18 -1.92
CA HIS A 77 0.50 -19.16 -1.71
C HIS A 77 0.52 -19.73 -0.30
N GLU A 78 0.24 -18.90 0.72
CA GLU A 78 0.39 -19.28 2.13
C GLU A 78 -0.96 -19.48 2.82
N ARG A 79 -2.09 -19.19 2.14
CA ARG A 79 -3.45 -19.18 2.72
C ARG A 79 -3.59 -18.22 3.90
N LYS A 80 -2.68 -17.27 4.04
CA LYS A 80 -2.69 -16.26 5.10
C LYS A 80 -3.53 -15.06 4.65
N LYS A 81 -4.70 -14.92 5.25
CA LYS A 81 -5.61 -13.79 4.97
C LYS A 81 -5.18 -12.56 5.76
N GLN A 82 -5.29 -11.39 5.14
CA GLN A 82 -5.10 -10.10 5.77
C GLN A 82 -6.31 -9.22 5.44
N SER A 83 -6.82 -8.50 6.44
CA SER A 83 -7.83 -7.45 6.27
C SER A 83 -7.21 -6.20 5.64
N GLY A 84 -8.03 -5.34 5.03
CA GLY A 84 -7.53 -4.09 4.46
C GLY A 84 -6.93 -3.17 5.52
N LYS A 85 -7.49 -3.19 6.74
CA LYS A 85 -6.91 -2.50 7.89
C LYS A 85 -5.49 -2.97 8.24
N GLU A 86 -5.24 -4.28 8.21
CA GLU A 86 -3.91 -4.83 8.48
C GLU A 86 -2.90 -4.44 7.39
N VAL A 87 -3.32 -4.47 6.12
CA VAL A 87 -2.49 -4.04 4.99
C VAL A 87 -2.15 -2.54 5.12
N ALA A 88 -3.15 -1.69 5.38
CA ALA A 88 -2.94 -0.25 5.57
C ALA A 88 -2.02 0.05 6.75
N LYS A 89 -2.22 -0.64 7.89
CA LYS A 89 -1.33 -0.51 9.05
C LYS A 89 0.11 -0.86 8.69
N PHE A 90 0.32 -1.99 8.00
CA PHE A 90 1.63 -2.41 7.54
C PHE A 90 2.26 -1.36 6.61
N THR A 91 1.51 -0.81 5.66
CA THR A 91 2.00 0.27 4.78
C THR A 91 2.47 1.49 5.57
N LEU A 92 1.68 1.96 6.54
CA LEU A 92 2.03 3.14 7.34
C LEU A 92 3.28 2.89 8.21
N GLN A 93 3.38 1.70 8.83
CA GLN A 93 4.56 1.30 9.60
C GLN A 93 5.81 1.25 8.72
N TYR A 94 5.70 0.63 7.54
CA TYR A 94 6.81 0.55 6.58
C TYR A 94 7.27 1.94 6.10
N LEU A 95 6.36 2.91 5.99
CA LEU A 95 6.71 4.29 5.64
C LEU A 95 7.43 5.04 6.77
N GLN A 96 7.22 4.63 8.03
CA GLN A 96 7.85 5.21 9.22
C GLN A 96 9.24 4.62 9.47
N GLU A 97 9.45 3.32 9.24
CA GLU A 97 10.73 2.63 9.49
C GLU A 97 11.98 3.39 8.97
N PRO A 98 12.01 3.91 7.71
CA PRO A 98 13.17 4.65 7.24
C PRO A 98 13.41 5.99 7.95
N LYS A 99 12.35 6.62 8.48
CA LYS A 99 12.47 7.87 9.25
C LYS A 99 13.05 7.60 10.63
N ASP A 100 12.56 6.54 11.27
CA ASP A 100 13.01 6.14 12.61
C ASP A 100 14.48 5.74 12.60
N ILE A 101 14.93 5.02 11.56
CA ILE A 101 16.34 4.65 11.39
C ILE A 101 17.22 5.90 11.21
N LYS A 102 16.82 6.84 10.35
CA LYS A 102 17.58 8.09 10.15
C LYS A 102 17.67 8.91 11.43
N GLN A 103 16.55 9.07 12.13
CA GLN A 103 16.51 9.81 13.39
C GLN A 103 17.40 9.17 14.45
N ALA A 104 17.37 7.84 14.56
CA ALA A 104 18.24 7.12 15.49
C ALA A 104 19.73 7.27 15.14
N GLN A 105 20.09 7.23 13.85
CA GLN A 105 21.47 7.47 13.39
C GLN A 105 21.95 8.89 13.72
N GLU A 106 21.10 9.90 13.51
CA GLU A 106 21.41 11.29 13.84
C GLU A 106 21.60 11.48 15.35
N SER A 107 20.69 10.95 16.17
CA SER A 107 20.81 11.00 17.63
C SER A 107 22.07 10.30 18.15
N LEU A 108 22.43 9.14 17.60
CA LEU A 108 23.69 8.45 17.92
C LEU A 108 24.91 9.30 17.56
N SER A 109 24.89 9.98 16.42
CA SER A 109 26.00 10.82 15.97
C SER A 109 26.22 12.05 16.86
N VAL A 110 25.16 12.60 17.45
CA VAL A 110 25.22 13.71 18.40
C VAL A 110 25.82 13.24 19.72
N ILE A 111 25.33 12.12 20.27
CA ILE A 111 25.85 11.54 21.52
C ILE A 111 27.34 11.25 21.39
N ILE A 112 27.79 10.64 20.29
CA ILE A 112 29.22 10.33 20.07
C ILE A 112 30.10 11.60 20.05
N LYS A 113 29.55 12.76 19.64
CA LYS A 113 30.28 14.03 19.62
C LYS A 113 30.34 14.73 20.97
N GLU A 114 29.33 14.55 21.83
CA GLU A 114 29.28 15.18 23.15
C GLU A 114 30.10 14.44 24.21
N THR A 115 30.32 13.14 24.04
CA THR A 115 31.11 12.31 24.98
C THR A 115 32.62 12.31 24.68
N ARG A 116 33.10 13.13 23.73
CA ARG A 116 34.51 13.24 23.32
C ARG A 116 35.04 14.64 23.57
#